data_AF-A0A6A5SID8-F1
#
_entry.id   AF-A0A6A5SID8-F1
#
_cell.length_a   1.000
_cell.length_b   1.000
_cell.length_c   1.000
_cell.angle_alpha   90.00
_cell.angle_beta   90.00
_cell.angle_gamma   90.00
#
_symmetry.space_group_name_H-M   'P 1'
#
loop_
_entity.id
_entity.type
_entity.pdbx_description
1 polymer ?
#
loop_
_entity_poly.entity_id
_entity_poly.type
_entity_poly.pdbx_seq_one_letter_code
_entity_poly.pdbx_strand_id
1 'polypeptide(L)'
;MATNLAVFKHQVEWSFRPSYVQTVQPNQHIQFPGADIREHKCLLLCIDGRWECHVYFPHMPLTYTNPTLHVVRSQSQHLDDYAMEIWTNQILLAAMDRVIPSGSRHHYPFSFREIRGKSNVKSEILLDEGMHNRADLRIPVAADLLGPLWTEILERTHTIPDTCLPSNAFQDPVLVIQNQNTKLVTKKPTFRAVRSAYMLDWQSRWRQEHLVEEHFWVDLGFERFATCGATTLLRKRHCNEWWASQLDSLGQNQGSTIKTTWFPWAGTSAGSLTVELLSSNSMRAGGLAYCKGYNVIN
;
A
#
# COMPACT_ATOMS: atom_id res chain seq x y z
N MET A 1 -15.96 5.71 -8.84
CA MET A 1 -16.39 6.10 -7.47
C MET A 1 -15.37 5.52 -6.50
N ALA A 2 -14.80 6.30 -5.58
CA ALA A 2 -13.76 5.82 -4.68
C ALA A 2 -14.33 4.85 -3.62
N THR A 3 -13.54 3.84 -3.23
CA THR A 3 -13.84 2.93 -2.11
C THR A 3 -14.06 3.72 -0.81
N ASN A 4 -14.93 3.23 0.07
CA ASN A 4 -15.18 3.84 1.38
C ASN A 4 -14.71 2.94 2.53
N LEU A 5 -14.70 3.46 3.77
CA LEU A 5 -14.34 2.67 4.95
C LEU A 5 -15.42 1.65 5.37
N ALA A 6 -16.62 1.68 4.82
CA ALA A 6 -17.59 0.60 5.07
C ALA A 6 -17.14 -0.73 4.42
N VAL A 7 -16.09 -0.71 3.60
CA VAL A 7 -15.42 -1.90 3.08
C VAL A 7 -14.98 -2.89 4.16
N PHE A 8 -14.70 -2.42 5.38
CA PHE A 8 -14.30 -3.30 6.48
C PHE A 8 -15.51 -4.03 7.07
N LYS A 9 -15.39 -5.34 7.25
CA LYS A 9 -16.42 -6.17 7.91
C LYS A 9 -16.41 -6.07 9.43
N HIS A 10 -15.25 -5.77 10.00
CA HIS A 10 -15.01 -5.76 11.44
C HIS A 10 -14.53 -4.40 11.91
N GLN A 11 -14.40 -4.24 13.23
CA GLN A 11 -13.76 -3.06 13.80
C GLN A 11 -12.35 -2.92 13.24
N VAL A 12 -11.96 -1.67 12.96
CA VAL A 12 -10.65 -1.37 12.39
C VAL A 12 -9.82 -0.68 13.45
N GLU A 13 -8.57 -1.12 13.61
CA GLU A 13 -7.57 -0.42 14.40
C GLU A 13 -6.81 0.57 13.52
N TRP A 14 -7.05 1.86 13.74
CA TRP A 14 -6.45 2.91 12.92
C TRP A 14 -5.10 3.29 13.48
N SER A 15 -4.03 3.14 12.70
CA SER A 15 -2.67 3.46 13.10
C SER A 15 -2.31 4.87 12.67
N PHE A 16 -2.01 5.76 13.63
CA PHE A 16 -1.74 7.16 13.33
C PHE A 16 -0.31 7.50 12.90
N ARG A 17 0.58 6.50 12.78
CA ARG A 17 1.93 6.54 12.15
C ARG A 17 2.58 5.17 12.42
N PRO A 18 2.41 4.15 11.56
CA PRO A 18 2.99 2.84 11.82
C PRO A 18 4.50 2.91 11.89
N SER A 19 5.11 1.82 12.38
CA SER A 19 6.56 1.69 12.30
C SER A 19 7.05 1.85 10.88
N TYR A 20 7.97 2.78 10.70
CA TYR A 20 8.63 3.20 9.46
C TYR A 20 9.43 2.13 8.71
N VAL A 21 9.15 0.85 8.95
CA VAL A 21 9.93 -0.29 8.44
C VAL A 21 9.16 -1.10 7.39
N GLN A 22 7.83 -0.93 7.28
CA GLN A 22 7.10 -1.42 6.12
C GLN A 22 7.11 -0.31 5.07
N THR A 23 8.21 -0.23 4.31
CA THR A 23 8.17 0.49 3.04
C THR A 23 6.98 -0.08 2.25
N VAL A 24 6.03 0.78 1.87
CA VAL A 24 5.16 0.47 0.73
C VAL A 24 6.12 -0.03 -0.32
N GLN A 25 5.99 -1.31 -0.71
CA GLN A 25 7.00 -1.88 -1.59
C GLN A 25 7.06 -0.96 -2.82
N PRO A 26 8.24 -0.43 -3.17
CA PRO A 26 8.34 0.51 -4.28
C PRO A 26 7.78 -0.08 -5.58
N ASN A 27 7.60 -1.40 -5.64
CA ASN A 27 7.08 -2.18 -6.77
C ASN A 27 5.55 -2.12 -6.97
N GLN A 28 4.79 -1.30 -6.26
CA GLN A 28 3.38 -1.11 -6.59
C GLN A 28 3.27 -0.28 -7.87
N HIS A 29 3.21 -0.94 -9.04
CA HIS A 29 2.93 -0.32 -10.34
C HIS A 29 1.43 -0.05 -10.50
N ILE A 30 0.80 0.52 -9.47
CA ILE A 30 -0.64 0.80 -9.47
C ILE A 30 -0.83 2.20 -10.04
N GLN A 31 -1.50 2.29 -11.18
CA GLN A 31 -1.93 3.55 -11.75
C GLN A 31 -3.42 3.71 -11.49
N PHE A 32 -3.79 4.77 -10.80
CA PHE A 32 -5.16 5.25 -10.81
C PHE A 32 -5.36 6.13 -12.05
N PRO A 33 -6.59 6.31 -12.56
CA PRO A 33 -6.85 7.23 -13.66
C PRO A 33 -6.21 8.60 -13.39
N GLY A 34 -5.11 8.90 -14.10
CA GLY A 34 -4.37 10.15 -14.00
C GLY A 34 -3.33 10.29 -12.87
N ALA A 35 -3.05 9.26 -12.07
CA ALA A 35 -2.13 9.35 -10.92
C ALA A 35 -1.27 8.09 -10.70
N ASP A 36 0.06 8.24 -10.70
CA ASP A 36 1.01 7.20 -10.26
C ASP A 36 1.22 7.33 -8.75
N ILE A 37 0.82 6.31 -7.99
CA ILE A 37 0.91 6.34 -6.52
C ILE A 37 2.33 6.57 -5.99
N ARG A 38 3.36 6.33 -6.81
CA ARG A 38 4.76 6.60 -6.45
C ARG A 38 5.07 8.09 -6.36
N GLU A 39 4.28 8.92 -7.03
CA GLU A 39 4.45 10.37 -7.10
C GLU A 39 3.60 11.11 -6.07
N HIS A 40 2.89 10.38 -5.21
CA HIS A 40 1.96 10.94 -4.25
C HIS A 40 2.29 10.55 -2.82
N LYS A 41 1.87 11.41 -1.89
CA LYS A 41 1.98 11.13 -0.46
C LYS A 41 0.94 10.08 -0.05
N CYS A 42 1.29 9.28 0.93
CA CYS A 42 0.41 8.29 1.53
C CYS A 42 0.51 8.27 3.06
N LEU A 43 -0.52 7.70 3.67
CA LEU A 43 -0.65 7.42 5.08
C LEU A 43 -1.13 5.98 5.24
N LEU A 44 -0.50 5.17 6.09
CA LEU A 44 -1.11 3.90 6.47
C LEU A 44 -2.29 4.18 7.40
N LEU A 45 -3.45 3.64 7.04
CA LEU A 45 -4.68 3.74 7.81
C LEU A 45 -4.79 2.63 8.84
N CYS A 46 -4.61 1.36 8.45
CA CYS A 46 -4.78 0.23 9.36
C CYS A 46 -4.00 -1.02 8.92
N ILE A 47 -3.77 -1.92 9.88
CA ILE A 47 -3.21 -3.26 9.66
C ILE A 47 -4.15 -4.30 10.29
N ASP A 48 -4.58 -5.28 9.51
CA ASP A 48 -5.30 -6.48 9.99
C ASP A 48 -4.58 -7.74 9.47
N GLY A 49 -3.68 -8.26 10.31
CA GLY A 49 -2.86 -9.42 9.97
C GLY A 49 -1.92 -9.14 8.79
N ARG A 50 -2.26 -9.67 7.61
CA ARG A 50 -1.48 -9.52 6.34
C ARG A 50 -2.01 -8.42 5.44
N TRP A 51 -3.13 -7.81 5.83
CA TRP A 51 -3.79 -6.75 5.09
C TRP A 51 -3.37 -5.39 5.64
N GLU A 52 -3.00 -4.51 4.73
CA GLU A 52 -2.65 -3.12 5.00
C GLU A 52 -3.58 -2.23 4.18
N CYS A 53 -4.15 -1.21 4.80
CA CYS A 53 -4.89 -0.17 4.09
C CYS A 53 -4.14 1.14 4.18
N HIS A 54 -3.90 1.76 3.03
CA HIS A 54 -3.22 3.03 2.88
C HIS A 54 -4.18 4.05 2.28
N VAL A 55 -4.06 5.30 2.70
CA VAL A 55 -4.73 6.47 2.12
C VAL A 55 -3.69 7.22 1.29
N TYR A 56 -3.94 7.36 0.00
CA TYR A 56 -3.12 8.14 -0.92
C TYR A 56 -3.77 9.49 -1.20
N PHE A 57 -2.95 10.51 -1.38
CA PHE A 57 -3.37 11.90 -1.61
C PHE A 57 -2.93 12.34 -3.01
N PRO A 58 -3.78 12.17 -4.05
CA PRO A 58 -3.39 12.41 -5.45
C PRO A 58 -2.98 13.86 -5.73
N HIS A 59 -3.48 14.79 -4.95
CA HIS A 59 -3.22 16.21 -5.09
C HIS A 59 -2.12 16.74 -4.16
N MET A 60 -1.55 15.88 -3.31
CA MET A 60 -0.43 16.26 -2.47
C MET A 60 0.89 15.94 -3.19
N PRO A 61 1.68 16.97 -3.56
CA PRO A 61 2.96 16.73 -4.21
C PRO A 61 3.96 16.13 -3.21
N LEU A 62 4.93 15.35 -3.71
CA LEU A 62 6.04 14.89 -2.88
C LEU A 62 6.76 16.08 -2.25
N THR A 63 6.99 17.14 -3.04
CA THR A 63 7.65 18.37 -2.58
C THR A 63 6.69 19.56 -2.60
N TYR A 64 6.63 20.30 -1.49
CA TYR A 64 5.94 21.59 -1.41
C TYR A 64 6.78 22.58 -0.60
N THR A 65 6.60 23.88 -0.85
CA THR A 65 7.35 24.92 -0.16
C THR A 65 6.55 25.37 1.06
N ASN A 66 7.05 25.10 2.27
CA ASN A 66 6.52 25.73 3.47
C ASN A 66 6.98 27.22 3.50
N PRO A 67 6.05 28.21 3.44
CA PRO A 67 6.34 29.64 3.43
C PRO A 67 7.04 30.13 4.69
N THR A 68 6.83 29.47 5.83
CA THR A 68 7.42 29.84 7.13
C THR A 68 8.81 29.23 7.37
N LEU A 69 9.21 28.19 6.63
CA LEU A 69 10.45 27.45 6.92
C LEU A 69 11.52 27.50 5.81
N HIS A 70 11.33 28.31 4.75
CA HIS A 70 12.24 28.40 3.61
C HIS A 70 12.72 27.01 3.13
N VAL A 71 11.88 26.36 2.32
CA VAL A 71 12.16 25.13 1.55
C VAL A 71 12.30 23.85 2.39
N VAL A 72 11.23 23.06 2.44
CA VAL A 72 11.29 21.64 2.84
C VAL A 72 11.13 20.77 1.59
N ARG A 73 12.24 20.31 1.01
CA ARG A 73 12.22 19.26 -0.02
C ARG A 73 12.03 17.90 0.65
N SER A 74 10.81 17.55 1.04
CA SER A 74 10.53 16.18 1.47
C SER A 74 10.45 15.27 0.23
N GLN A 75 11.45 14.44 -0.04
CA GLN A 75 11.36 13.41 -1.10
C GLN A 75 10.59 12.15 -0.66
N SER A 76 10.03 12.15 0.55
CA SER A 76 9.32 11.00 1.11
C SER A 76 7.97 10.79 0.43
N GLN A 77 7.52 9.55 0.30
CA GLN A 77 6.13 9.22 -0.07
C GLN A 77 5.18 9.32 1.12
N HIS A 78 5.66 9.74 2.31
CA HIS A 78 4.83 9.88 3.51
C HIS A 78 4.57 11.34 3.85
N LEU A 79 3.41 11.59 4.48
CA LEU A 79 3.10 12.87 5.11
C LEU A 79 4.19 13.23 6.14
N ASP A 80 4.62 14.50 6.14
CA ASP A 80 5.46 15.03 7.20
C ASP A 80 4.63 15.40 8.44
N ASP A 81 5.30 15.78 9.53
CA ASP A 81 4.62 16.09 10.80
C ASP A 81 3.59 17.24 10.66
N TYR A 82 3.83 18.22 9.78
CA TYR A 82 2.92 19.35 9.57
C TYR A 82 1.64 18.91 8.84
N ALA A 83 1.78 18.17 7.74
CA ALA A 83 0.64 17.62 7.03
C ALA A 83 -0.11 16.58 7.88
N MET A 84 0.60 15.78 8.68
CA MET A 84 0.00 14.84 9.64
C MET A 84 -0.81 15.54 10.71
N GLU A 85 -0.35 16.68 11.22
CA GLU A 85 -1.07 17.46 12.22
C GLU A 85 -2.39 18.00 11.66
N ILE A 86 -2.36 18.53 10.43
CA ILE A 86 -3.58 19.00 9.74
C ILE A 86 -4.55 17.84 9.50
N TRP A 87 -4.06 16.76 8.90
CA TRP A 87 -4.87 15.56 8.63
C TRP A 87 -5.53 15.03 9.91
N THR A 88 -4.75 14.89 10.98
CA THR A 88 -5.24 14.33 12.23
C THR A 88 -6.21 15.27 12.92
N ASN A 89 -5.83 16.52 13.16
CA ASN A 89 -6.62 17.42 14.01
C ASN A 89 -7.85 17.95 13.28
N GLN A 90 -7.69 18.40 12.04
CA GLN A 90 -8.73 19.18 11.34
C GLN A 90 -9.68 18.32 10.51
N ILE A 91 -9.20 17.15 10.06
CA ILE A 91 -9.99 16.23 9.24
C ILE A 91 -10.47 15.08 10.11
N LEU A 92 -9.54 14.25 10.59
CA LEU A 92 -9.89 12.98 11.22
C LEU A 92 -10.55 13.13 12.59
N LEU A 93 -9.89 13.74 13.56
CA LEU A 93 -10.46 13.91 14.90
C LEU A 93 -11.72 14.76 14.87
N ALA A 94 -11.74 15.80 14.04
CA ALA A 94 -12.91 16.63 13.87
C ALA A 94 -14.09 15.90 13.18
N ALA A 95 -13.81 14.90 12.32
CA ALA A 95 -14.82 14.00 11.78
C ALA A 95 -15.34 13.04 12.87
N MET A 96 -14.42 12.49 13.67
CA MET A 96 -14.75 11.62 14.79
C MET A 96 -15.63 12.35 15.82
N ASP A 97 -15.36 13.63 16.11
CA ASP A 97 -16.18 14.43 17.01
C ASP A 97 -17.64 14.60 16.53
N ARG A 98 -17.89 14.52 15.23
CA ARG A 98 -19.26 14.58 14.69
C ARG A 98 -19.94 13.22 14.67
N VAL A 99 -19.21 12.17 14.28
CA VAL A 99 -19.78 10.84 14.03
C VAL A 99 -19.82 9.97 15.28
N ILE A 100 -18.82 10.07 16.15
CA ILE A 100 -18.69 9.20 17.32
C ILE A 100 -19.58 9.73 18.47
N PRO A 101 -20.37 8.84 19.11
CA PRO A 101 -21.19 9.19 20.26
C PRO A 101 -20.38 9.87 21.36
N SER A 102 -20.94 10.93 21.95
CA SER A 102 -20.28 11.72 23.01
C SER A 102 -19.77 10.88 24.17
N GLY A 103 -20.52 9.84 24.56
CA GLY A 103 -20.13 8.89 25.61
C GLY A 103 -18.82 8.15 25.34
N SER A 104 -18.43 7.96 24.08
CA SER A 104 -17.21 7.25 23.71
C SER A 104 -16.03 8.18 23.42
N ARG A 105 -16.26 9.50 23.26
CA ARG A 105 -15.22 10.47 22.83
C ARG A 105 -13.99 10.51 23.72
N HIS A 106 -14.16 10.26 25.02
CA HIS A 106 -13.08 10.27 26.00
C HIS A 106 -12.05 9.13 25.81
N HIS A 107 -12.35 8.12 24.97
CA HIS A 107 -11.40 7.06 24.62
C HIS A 107 -10.49 7.42 23.44
N TYR A 108 -10.73 8.57 22.79
CA TYR A 108 -10.00 9.01 21.60
C TYR A 108 -9.02 10.15 21.95
N PRO A 109 -7.89 10.26 21.23
CA PRO A 109 -6.96 11.36 21.45
C PRO A 109 -7.59 12.69 21.00
N PHE A 110 -7.18 13.77 21.65
CA PHE A 110 -7.66 15.11 21.36
C PHE A 110 -6.77 15.88 20.37
N SER A 111 -5.54 15.39 20.11
CA SER A 111 -4.64 16.03 19.13
C SER A 111 -3.52 15.11 18.65
N PHE A 112 -2.99 15.41 17.46
CA PHE A 112 -1.76 14.80 16.93
C PHE A 112 -0.58 14.94 17.89
N ARG A 113 -0.46 16.07 18.59
CA ARG A 113 0.61 16.30 19.57
C ARG A 113 0.52 15.32 20.75
N GLU A 114 -0.68 15.04 21.23
CA GLU A 114 -0.90 14.03 22.27
C GLU A 114 -0.52 12.63 21.77
N ILE A 115 -0.95 12.25 20.55
CA ILE A 115 -0.60 10.98 19.91
C ILE A 115 0.92 10.82 19.86
N ARG A 116 1.62 11.86 19.39
CA ARG A 116 3.08 11.88 19.30
C ARG A 116 3.73 11.78 20.68
N GLY A 117 3.24 12.53 21.67
CA GLY A 117 3.75 12.48 23.04
C GLY A 117 3.63 11.10 23.65
N LYS A 118 2.46 10.46 23.56
CA LYS A 118 2.22 9.09 24.02
C LYS A 118 3.15 8.09 23.35
N SER A 119 3.42 8.28 22.07
CA SER A 119 4.27 7.34 21.36
C SER A 119 5.76 7.53 21.60
N ASN A 120 6.22 8.76 21.80
CA ASN A 120 7.59 9.04 22.24
C ASN A 120 7.88 8.35 23.57
N VAL A 121 6.96 8.45 24.54
CA VAL A 121 7.08 7.75 25.84
C VAL A 121 7.15 6.24 25.65
N LYS A 122 6.31 5.65 24.79
CA LYS A 122 6.39 4.21 24.48
C LYS A 122 7.75 3.83 23.87
N SER A 123 8.30 4.67 23.00
CA SER A 123 9.60 4.43 22.37
C SER A 123 10.79 4.57 23.32
N GLU A 124 10.66 5.33 24.41
CA GLU A 124 11.69 5.42 25.45
C GLU A 124 11.71 4.17 26.35
N ILE A 125 10.54 3.57 26.60
CA ILE A 125 10.41 2.35 27.43
C ILE A 125 10.87 1.11 26.66
N LEU A 126 10.59 1.06 25.36
CA LEU A 126 11.05 0.01 24.46
C LEU A 126 12.46 0.38 23.98
N LEU A 127 13.49 -0.02 24.73
CA LEU A 127 14.94 0.12 24.42
C LEU A 127 15.36 -0.63 23.14
N ASP A 128 14.70 -0.40 22.03
CA ASP A 128 14.97 -1.05 20.75
C ASP A 128 15.59 -0.02 19.79
N GLU A 129 16.91 -0.11 19.60
CA GLU A 129 17.80 0.85 18.93
C GLU A 129 17.44 1.14 17.45
N GLY A 130 16.39 0.52 16.90
CA GLY A 130 15.90 0.72 15.54
C GLY A 130 14.51 1.37 15.42
N MET A 131 13.87 1.76 16.53
CA MET A 131 12.46 2.18 16.55
C MET A 131 12.21 3.68 16.78
N HIS A 132 13.24 4.51 16.82
CA HIS A 132 13.07 5.96 16.99
C HIS A 132 12.14 6.51 15.90
N ASN A 133 10.98 7.06 16.29
CA ASN A 133 9.92 7.71 15.48
C ASN A 133 8.58 6.98 15.29
N ARG A 134 8.31 5.83 15.93
CA ARG A 134 6.96 5.22 15.83
C ARG A 134 5.94 6.14 16.51
N ALA A 135 4.89 6.60 15.81
CA ALA A 135 3.68 7.13 16.44
C ALA A 135 2.50 6.15 16.26
N ASP A 136 2.65 4.95 16.82
CA ASP A 136 1.64 3.89 16.71
C ASP A 136 0.62 4.05 17.85
N LEU A 137 -0.36 4.93 17.61
CA LEU A 137 -1.61 4.89 18.36
C LEU A 137 -2.65 4.21 17.49
N ARG A 138 -3.21 3.12 18.01
CA ARG A 138 -4.30 2.37 17.40
C ARG A 138 -5.62 2.77 18.00
N ILE A 139 -6.55 3.16 17.16
CA ILE A 139 -7.89 3.56 17.58
C ILE A 139 -8.93 2.60 17.02
N PRO A 140 -9.72 1.93 17.87
CA PRO A 140 -10.84 1.13 17.41
C PRO A 140 -12.03 2.01 17.03
N VAL A 141 -12.56 1.79 15.82
CA VAL A 141 -13.84 2.37 15.37
C VAL A 141 -14.82 1.24 15.06
N ALA A 142 -16.05 1.38 15.55
CA ALA A 142 -17.12 0.41 15.32
C ALA A 142 -17.50 0.34 13.83
N ALA A 143 -17.78 -0.86 13.33
CA ALA A 143 -17.94 -1.12 11.89
C ALA A 143 -19.13 -0.35 11.26
N ASP A 144 -20.19 -0.11 12.04
CA ASP A 144 -21.36 0.67 11.67
C ASP A 144 -21.08 2.17 11.54
N LEU A 145 -20.04 2.68 12.20
CA LEU A 145 -19.63 4.09 12.13
C LEU A 145 -18.65 4.40 11.00
N LEU A 146 -18.05 3.39 10.37
CA LEU A 146 -16.99 3.58 9.37
C LEU A 146 -17.48 4.30 8.11
N GLY A 147 -18.66 3.95 7.60
CA GLY A 147 -19.26 4.63 6.44
C GLY A 147 -19.52 6.12 6.70
N PRO A 148 -20.31 6.47 7.73
CA PRO A 148 -20.54 7.86 8.13
C PRO A 148 -19.24 8.64 8.40
N LEU A 149 -18.27 8.00 9.07
CA LEU A 149 -16.97 8.61 9.35
C LEU A 149 -16.21 8.96 8.06
N TRP A 150 -16.22 8.08 7.06
CA TRP A 150 -15.57 8.36 5.78
C TRP A 150 -16.25 9.51 5.03
N THR A 151 -17.58 9.57 5.01
CA THR A 151 -18.32 10.68 4.41
C THR A 151 -17.90 12.02 5.03
N GLU A 152 -17.85 12.08 6.35
CA GLU A 152 -17.45 13.30 7.07
C GLU A 152 -15.96 13.65 6.83
N ILE A 153 -15.07 12.65 6.73
CA ILE A 153 -13.67 12.86 6.33
C ILE A 153 -13.59 13.50 4.94
N LEU A 154 -14.32 12.96 3.97
CA LEU A 154 -14.33 13.48 2.60
C LEU A 154 -14.84 14.91 2.56
N GLU A 155 -15.94 15.23 3.24
CA GLU A 155 -16.46 16.61 3.32
C GLU A 155 -15.40 17.57 3.86
N ARG A 156 -14.70 17.17 4.92
CA ARG A 156 -13.63 17.99 5.52
C ARG A 156 -12.42 18.19 4.63
N THR A 157 -12.10 17.23 3.76
CA THR A 157 -10.98 17.36 2.82
C THR A 157 -11.17 18.51 1.83
N HIS A 158 -12.42 18.93 1.57
CA HIS A 158 -12.74 20.07 0.70
C HIS A 158 -12.74 21.43 1.43
N THR A 159 -12.75 21.45 2.76
CA THR A 159 -13.01 22.67 3.54
C THR A 159 -11.83 23.10 4.43
N ILE A 160 -10.63 22.58 4.20
CA ILE A 160 -9.46 22.85 5.05
C ILE A 160 -9.02 24.31 4.85
N PRO A 161 -9.20 25.20 5.84
CA PRO A 161 -8.84 26.60 5.70
C PRO A 161 -7.39 26.86 6.09
N ASP A 162 -6.77 27.86 5.46
CA ASP A 162 -5.54 28.53 5.91
C ASP A 162 -4.38 27.62 6.33
N THR A 163 -3.94 26.76 5.40
CA THR A 163 -2.69 25.99 5.57
C THR A 163 -1.66 26.42 4.56
N CYS A 164 -0.40 26.06 4.80
CA CYS A 164 0.63 26.25 3.79
C CYS A 164 0.74 25.12 2.76
N LEU A 165 -0.20 24.17 2.79
CA LEU A 165 -0.31 23.12 1.80
C LEU A 165 -1.10 23.64 0.59
N PRO A 166 -0.97 23.02 -0.59
CA PRO A 166 -1.91 23.25 -1.69
C PRO A 166 -3.35 23.14 -1.20
N SER A 167 -4.24 24.03 -1.68
CA SER A 167 -5.65 24.07 -1.24
C SER A 167 -6.41 22.79 -1.53
N ASN A 168 -5.95 22.00 -2.49
CA ASN A 168 -6.51 20.70 -2.85
C ASN A 168 -5.71 19.51 -2.28
N ALA A 169 -4.70 19.72 -1.43
CA ALA A 169 -3.74 18.68 -1.07
C ALA A 169 -4.37 17.40 -0.51
N PHE A 170 -5.48 17.51 0.20
CA PHE A 170 -6.18 16.37 0.79
C PHE A 170 -7.45 15.95 0.02
N GLN A 171 -7.81 16.66 -1.06
CA GLN A 171 -9.02 16.36 -1.83
C GLN A 171 -8.91 14.98 -2.47
N ASP A 172 -10.06 14.32 -2.59
CA ASP A 172 -10.23 13.02 -3.27
C ASP A 172 -9.22 11.94 -2.83
N PRO A 173 -9.09 11.67 -1.52
CA PRO A 173 -8.16 10.66 -1.03
C PRO A 173 -8.57 9.26 -1.53
N VAL A 174 -7.58 8.44 -1.88
CA VAL A 174 -7.79 7.10 -2.43
C VAL A 174 -7.38 6.04 -1.42
N LEU A 175 -8.26 5.08 -1.14
CA LEU A 175 -7.95 3.92 -0.32
C LEU A 175 -7.29 2.82 -1.17
N VAL A 176 -6.12 2.36 -0.74
CA VAL A 176 -5.38 1.25 -1.34
C VAL A 176 -5.26 0.14 -0.32
N ILE A 177 -5.80 -1.03 -0.67
CA ILE A 177 -5.76 -2.22 0.17
C ILE A 177 -4.72 -3.17 -0.41
N GLN A 178 -3.68 -3.46 0.36
CA GLN A 178 -2.63 -4.40 0.00
C GLN A 178 -2.73 -5.67 0.87
N ASN A 179 -2.48 -6.82 0.26
CA ASN A 179 -2.25 -8.08 0.97
C ASN A 179 -0.85 -8.59 0.67
N GLN A 180 -0.07 -8.83 1.72
CA GLN A 180 1.27 -9.40 1.58
C GLN A 180 1.26 -10.90 1.90
N ASN A 181 2.22 -11.63 1.32
CA ASN A 181 2.43 -13.06 1.61
C ASN A 181 1.21 -13.96 1.32
N THR A 182 0.36 -13.58 0.35
CA THR A 182 -0.81 -14.37 -0.10
C THR A 182 -0.45 -15.80 -0.48
N LYS A 183 0.72 -16.00 -1.10
CA LYS A 183 1.25 -17.31 -1.49
C LYS A 183 1.33 -18.34 -0.35
N LEU A 184 1.47 -17.90 0.91
CA LEU A 184 1.56 -18.81 2.06
C LEU A 184 0.19 -19.37 2.46
N VAL A 185 -0.90 -18.66 2.16
CA VAL A 185 -2.26 -19.07 2.53
C VAL A 185 -3.06 -19.63 1.37
N THR A 186 -2.73 -19.23 0.13
CA THR A 186 -3.46 -19.66 -1.07
C THR A 186 -2.76 -20.80 -1.81
N LYS A 187 -1.68 -21.37 -1.28
CA LYS A 187 -0.91 -22.46 -1.92
C LYS A 187 -1.83 -23.65 -2.20
N LYS A 188 -2.08 -23.93 -3.47
CA LYS A 188 -2.86 -25.07 -3.95
C LYS A 188 -2.21 -25.66 -5.21
N PRO A 189 -2.45 -26.95 -5.53
CA PRO A 189 -1.81 -27.61 -6.67
C PRO A 189 -2.20 -27.06 -8.05
N THR A 190 -3.30 -26.32 -8.15
CA THR A 190 -3.81 -25.79 -9.42
C THR A 190 -4.12 -24.31 -9.32
N PHE A 191 -3.92 -23.57 -10.41
CA PHE A 191 -4.25 -22.14 -10.49
C PHE A 191 -5.71 -21.85 -10.11
N ARG A 192 -6.66 -22.67 -10.60
CA ARG A 192 -8.08 -22.53 -10.24
C ARG A 192 -8.30 -22.62 -8.73
N ALA A 193 -7.65 -23.57 -8.06
CA ALA A 193 -7.76 -23.73 -6.61
C ALA A 193 -7.07 -22.58 -5.85
N VAL A 194 -5.93 -22.08 -6.33
CA VAL A 194 -5.25 -20.90 -5.77
C VAL A 194 -6.19 -19.69 -5.86
N ARG A 195 -6.77 -19.43 -7.03
CA ARG A 195 -7.72 -18.33 -7.26
C ARG A 195 -8.94 -18.45 -6.36
N SER A 196 -9.56 -19.64 -6.27
CA SER A 196 -10.71 -19.84 -5.40
C SER A 196 -10.37 -19.62 -3.92
N ALA A 197 -9.20 -20.09 -3.45
CA ALA A 197 -8.75 -19.86 -2.09
C ALA A 197 -8.49 -18.37 -1.81
N TYR A 198 -7.89 -17.65 -2.77
CA TYR A 198 -7.72 -16.20 -2.69
C TYR A 198 -9.05 -15.47 -2.59
N MET A 199 -10.01 -15.77 -3.48
CA MET A 199 -11.32 -15.13 -3.47
C MET A 199 -12.08 -15.38 -2.17
N LEU A 200 -11.94 -16.56 -1.56
CA LEU A 200 -12.54 -16.86 -0.27
C LEU A 200 -11.92 -16.03 0.88
N ASP A 201 -10.58 -15.93 0.94
CA ASP A 201 -9.87 -15.08 1.91
C ASP A 201 -10.30 -13.61 1.75
N TRP A 202 -10.30 -13.13 0.50
CA TRP A 202 -10.76 -11.79 0.10
C TRP A 202 -12.19 -11.49 0.56
N GLN A 203 -13.15 -12.35 0.20
CA GLN A 203 -14.55 -12.19 0.56
C GLN A 203 -14.79 -12.28 2.06
N SER A 204 -13.97 -13.01 2.81
CA SER A 204 -14.12 -13.11 4.27
C SER A 204 -13.78 -11.80 4.98
N ARG A 205 -12.89 -10.98 4.41
CA ARG A 205 -12.35 -9.76 5.04
C ARG A 205 -13.11 -8.50 4.68
N TRP A 206 -13.60 -8.42 3.44
CA TRP A 206 -14.10 -7.16 2.87
C TRP A 206 -15.56 -7.26 2.44
N ARG A 207 -16.31 -6.18 2.64
CA ARG A 207 -17.65 -5.96 2.09
C ARG A 207 -17.52 -5.61 0.62
N GLN A 208 -17.94 -6.55 -0.22
CA GLN A 208 -17.72 -6.52 -1.67
C GLN A 208 -18.52 -5.39 -2.34
N GLU A 209 -19.66 -5.03 -1.77
CA GLU A 209 -20.52 -3.95 -2.25
C GLU A 209 -19.86 -2.56 -2.21
N HIS A 210 -18.75 -2.41 -1.49
CA HIS A 210 -17.98 -1.16 -1.41
C HIS A 210 -16.67 -1.21 -2.21
N LEU A 211 -16.41 -2.32 -2.89
CA LEU A 211 -15.21 -2.56 -3.70
C LEU A 211 -15.56 -2.41 -5.18
N VAL A 212 -14.65 -1.80 -5.93
CA VAL A 212 -14.79 -1.61 -7.38
C VAL A 212 -13.89 -2.62 -8.10
N GLU A 213 -14.45 -3.77 -8.52
CA GLU A 213 -13.70 -4.94 -9.05
C GLU A 213 -12.70 -4.59 -10.17
N GLU A 214 -13.03 -3.61 -11.02
CA GLU A 214 -12.17 -3.11 -12.10
C GLU A 214 -10.86 -2.46 -11.63
N HIS A 215 -10.77 -2.06 -10.36
CA HIS A 215 -9.57 -1.49 -9.73
C HIS A 215 -8.80 -2.51 -8.88
N PHE A 216 -9.04 -3.81 -9.07
CA PHE A 216 -8.30 -4.86 -8.36
C PHE A 216 -7.22 -5.48 -9.22
N TRP A 217 -6.01 -5.49 -8.69
CA TRP A 217 -4.89 -6.22 -9.25
C TRP A 217 -4.50 -7.35 -8.30
N VAL A 218 -4.51 -8.57 -8.81
CA VAL A 218 -4.08 -9.75 -8.05
C VAL A 218 -2.75 -10.23 -8.60
N ASP A 219 -1.69 -10.06 -7.82
CA ASP A 219 -0.39 -10.67 -8.10
C ASP A 219 -0.43 -12.14 -7.65
N LEU A 220 -0.62 -13.05 -8.60
CA LEU A 220 -0.62 -14.49 -8.38
C LEU A 220 0.70 -15.12 -8.82
N GLY A 221 1.55 -15.44 -7.85
CA GLY A 221 2.67 -16.34 -8.07
C GLY A 221 2.18 -17.78 -8.19
N PHE A 222 2.40 -18.42 -9.34
CA PHE A 222 2.18 -19.85 -9.54
C PHE A 222 3.49 -20.53 -9.92
N GLU A 223 3.80 -21.62 -9.22
CA GLU A 223 5.01 -22.41 -9.46
C GLU A 223 4.61 -23.86 -9.75
N ARG A 224 5.11 -24.41 -10.86
CA ARG A 224 4.91 -25.81 -11.25
C ARG A 224 6.24 -26.54 -11.17
N PHE A 225 6.33 -27.52 -10.28
CA PHE A 225 7.51 -28.40 -10.18
C PHE A 225 7.11 -29.86 -10.45
N ALA A 226 8.06 -30.63 -10.98
CA ALA A 226 8.01 -32.07 -10.86
C ALA A 226 8.21 -32.44 -9.39
N THR A 227 7.53 -33.48 -8.90
CA THR A 227 7.74 -34.03 -7.56
C THR A 227 9.09 -34.74 -7.50
N CYS A 228 10.18 -33.98 -7.35
CA CYS A 228 11.49 -34.49 -6.98
C CYS A 228 11.84 -33.98 -5.57
N GLY A 229 12.61 -34.78 -4.81
CA GLY A 229 13.01 -34.45 -3.44
C GLY A 229 13.79 -33.13 -3.34
N ALA A 230 14.08 -32.67 -2.12
CA ALA A 230 14.72 -31.40 -1.82
C ALA A 230 15.89 -31.08 -2.78
N THR A 231 15.64 -30.22 -3.77
CA THR A 231 16.60 -29.83 -4.79
C THR A 231 16.52 -28.32 -4.98
N THR A 232 17.68 -27.68 -4.94
CA THR A 232 17.82 -26.28 -5.29
C THR A 232 17.89 -26.15 -6.81
N LEU A 233 16.83 -25.61 -7.41
CA LEU A 233 16.78 -25.34 -8.84
C LEU A 233 17.27 -23.92 -9.12
N LEU A 234 18.46 -23.82 -9.70
CA LEU A 234 19.09 -22.56 -10.08
C LEU A 234 18.80 -22.24 -11.55
N ARG A 235 18.16 -21.10 -11.80
CA ARG A 235 17.92 -20.60 -13.16
C ARG A 235 19.19 -19.99 -13.72
N LYS A 236 19.73 -20.58 -14.79
CA LYS A 236 20.90 -20.04 -15.49
C LYS A 236 20.54 -18.71 -16.16
N ARG A 237 21.52 -17.81 -16.22
CA ARG A 237 21.37 -16.47 -16.81
C ARG A 237 20.77 -16.50 -18.22
N HIS A 238 21.31 -17.32 -19.11
CA HIS A 238 20.81 -17.42 -20.49
C HIS A 238 19.35 -17.90 -20.57
N CYS A 239 18.90 -18.78 -19.67
CA CYS A 239 17.50 -19.19 -19.60
C CYS A 239 16.59 -18.04 -19.18
N ASN A 240 17.05 -17.20 -18.26
CA ASN A 240 16.32 -16.02 -17.82
C ASN A 240 16.27 -14.95 -18.90
N GLU A 241 17.37 -14.70 -19.61
CA GLU A 241 17.42 -13.79 -20.75
C GLU A 241 16.51 -14.25 -21.89
N TRP A 242 16.53 -15.55 -22.23
CA TRP A 242 15.61 -16.13 -23.20
C TRP A 242 14.14 -16.01 -22.76
N TRP A 243 13.85 -16.29 -21.49
CA TRP A 243 12.49 -16.15 -20.96
C TRP A 243 12.01 -14.69 -21.00
N ALA A 244 12.87 -13.72 -20.65
CA ALA A 244 12.54 -12.30 -20.73
C ALA A 244 12.32 -11.85 -22.19
N SER A 245 13.10 -12.36 -23.14
CA SER A 245 12.89 -12.02 -24.56
C SER A 245 11.54 -12.52 -25.09
N GLN A 246 10.97 -13.58 -24.52
CA GLN A 246 9.61 -14.00 -24.86
C GLN A 246 8.58 -12.92 -24.49
N LEU A 247 8.82 -12.13 -23.44
CA LEU A 247 7.91 -11.06 -23.04
C LEU A 247 7.97 -9.85 -23.99
N ASP A 248 9.11 -9.63 -24.63
CA ASP A 248 9.22 -8.58 -25.65
C ASP A 248 8.61 -9.06 -26.98
N SER A 249 8.85 -10.32 -27.37
CA SER A 249 8.36 -10.89 -28.63
C SER A 249 6.86 -11.16 -28.66
N LEU A 250 6.29 -11.69 -27.57
CA LEU A 250 4.84 -11.96 -27.45
C LEU A 250 4.03 -10.66 -27.40
N GLY A 251 4.63 -9.57 -26.97
CA GLY A 251 3.99 -8.25 -26.96
C GLY A 251 3.87 -7.60 -28.34
N GLN A 252 4.41 -8.19 -29.42
CA GLN A 252 4.41 -7.58 -30.77
C GLN A 252 4.92 -6.12 -30.79
N ASN A 253 5.81 -5.76 -29.86
CA ASN A 253 6.21 -4.37 -29.67
C ASN A 253 7.40 -4.00 -30.57
N GLN A 254 7.52 -2.71 -30.93
CA GLN A 254 8.71 -2.17 -31.58
C GLN A 254 9.68 -1.61 -30.52
N GLY A 255 10.92 -2.10 -30.51
CA GLY A 255 11.97 -1.66 -29.57
C GLY A 255 11.87 -2.33 -28.20
N SER A 256 12.81 -1.97 -27.30
CA SER A 256 12.86 -2.53 -25.94
C SER A 256 11.68 -2.02 -25.11
N THR A 257 10.66 -2.85 -24.92
CA THR A 257 9.48 -2.50 -24.10
C THR A 257 9.50 -3.11 -22.71
N ILE A 258 10.65 -3.65 -22.33
CA ILE A 258 10.85 -4.28 -21.03
C ILE A 258 12.11 -3.71 -20.36
N LYS A 259 12.10 -3.68 -19.03
CA LYS A 259 13.25 -3.38 -18.20
C LYS A 259 13.55 -4.59 -17.34
N THR A 260 14.78 -5.11 -17.44
CA THR A 260 15.19 -6.28 -16.67
C THR A 260 16.12 -5.91 -15.52
N THR A 261 16.00 -6.57 -14.37
CA THR A 261 16.98 -6.46 -13.27
C THR A 261 17.45 -7.85 -12.86
N TRP A 262 18.77 -8.03 -12.87
CA TRP A 262 19.42 -9.30 -12.57
C TRP A 262 19.88 -9.37 -11.11
N PHE A 263 19.61 -10.50 -10.47
CA PHE A 263 20.00 -10.80 -9.10
C PHE A 263 20.88 -12.06 -9.10
N PRO A 264 22.21 -11.91 -9.22
CA PRO A 264 23.12 -13.04 -9.34
C PRO A 264 23.15 -13.89 -8.06
N TRP A 265 23.29 -15.21 -8.24
CA TRP A 265 23.64 -16.11 -7.15
C TRP A 265 25.16 -16.25 -7.10
N ALA A 266 25.75 -15.82 -5.99
CA ALA A 266 27.20 -15.71 -5.82
C ALA A 266 27.94 -17.00 -6.21
N GLY A 267 29.03 -16.85 -6.97
CA GLY A 267 29.86 -17.97 -7.43
C GLY A 267 29.25 -18.83 -8.54
N THR A 268 28.14 -18.41 -9.17
CA THR A 268 27.49 -19.17 -10.25
C THR A 268 27.09 -18.30 -11.43
N SER A 269 26.79 -18.94 -12.57
CA SER A 269 26.13 -18.29 -13.72
C SER A 269 24.59 -18.24 -13.58
N ALA A 270 24.07 -18.50 -12.38
CA ALA A 270 22.64 -18.52 -12.10
C ALA A 270 22.21 -17.32 -11.25
N GLY A 271 20.91 -17.13 -11.14
CA GLY A 271 20.34 -15.98 -10.44
C GLY A 271 18.86 -15.81 -10.76
N SER A 272 18.24 -14.86 -10.07
CA SER A 272 16.86 -14.46 -10.33
C SER A 272 16.83 -13.27 -11.29
N LEU A 273 15.77 -13.15 -12.08
CA LEU A 273 15.56 -12.04 -13.00
C LEU A 273 14.18 -11.43 -12.77
N THR A 274 14.11 -10.10 -12.69
CA THR A 274 12.85 -9.38 -12.78
C THR A 274 12.70 -8.75 -14.15
N VAL A 275 11.47 -8.73 -14.65
CA VAL A 275 11.10 -8.06 -15.90
C VAL A 275 9.93 -7.13 -15.58
N GLU A 276 10.16 -5.84 -15.73
CA GLU A 276 9.13 -4.80 -15.67
C GLU A 276 8.71 -4.49 -17.11
N LEU A 277 7.41 -4.56 -17.42
CA LEU A 277 6.92 -4.16 -18.73
C LEU A 277 6.69 -2.65 -18.74
N LEU A 278 7.21 -1.94 -19.73
CA LEU A 278 6.94 -0.51 -19.90
C LEU A 278 5.50 -0.29 -20.37
N SER A 279 4.98 0.92 -20.20
CA SER A 279 3.60 1.27 -20.62
C SER A 279 3.35 1.04 -22.11
N SER A 280 4.40 1.08 -22.93
CA SER A 280 4.37 0.78 -24.36
C SER A 280 4.24 -0.71 -24.70
N ASN A 281 4.38 -1.62 -23.73
CA ASN A 281 4.27 -3.06 -23.97
C ASN A 281 2.78 -3.47 -24.04
N SER A 282 2.35 -4.08 -25.14
CA SER A 282 0.94 -4.47 -25.33
C SER A 282 0.39 -5.42 -24.26
N MET A 283 1.24 -6.23 -23.60
CA MET A 283 0.81 -7.12 -22.53
C MET A 283 0.40 -6.36 -21.24
N ARG A 284 0.76 -5.08 -21.11
CA ARG A 284 0.20 -4.20 -20.07
C ARG A 284 -1.33 -4.09 -20.18
N ALA A 285 -1.88 -4.09 -21.40
CA ALA A 285 -3.33 -4.10 -21.61
C ALA A 285 -3.99 -5.39 -21.10
N GLY A 286 -3.23 -6.51 -21.12
CA GLY A 286 -3.63 -7.76 -20.50
C GLY A 286 -3.41 -7.82 -18.98
N GLY A 287 -3.01 -6.72 -18.35
CA GLY A 287 -2.77 -6.63 -16.91
C GLY A 287 -1.39 -7.08 -16.43
N LEU A 288 -0.46 -7.41 -17.35
CA LEU A 288 0.88 -7.84 -16.98
C LEU A 288 1.81 -6.63 -16.81
N ALA A 289 2.06 -6.22 -15.58
CA ALA A 289 2.98 -5.10 -15.29
C ALA A 289 4.42 -5.55 -15.01
N TYR A 290 4.56 -6.73 -14.40
CA TYR A 290 5.80 -7.20 -13.80
C TYR A 290 5.82 -8.72 -13.71
N CYS A 291 6.99 -9.31 -13.93
CA CYS A 291 7.26 -10.74 -13.78
C CYS A 291 8.58 -10.98 -13.06
N LYS A 292 8.71 -12.09 -12.33
CA LYS A 292 10.00 -12.49 -11.74
C LYS A 292 10.25 -13.99 -11.90
N GLY A 293 11.43 -14.33 -12.41
CA GLY A 293 11.97 -15.68 -12.43
C GLY A 293 12.87 -15.89 -11.22
N TYR A 294 12.47 -16.74 -10.28
CA TYR A 294 13.20 -17.02 -9.04
C TYR A 294 14.06 -18.28 -9.14
N ASN A 295 15.18 -18.30 -8.42
CA ASN A 295 15.78 -19.55 -7.97
C ASN A 295 14.93 -20.15 -6.85
N VAL A 296 14.81 -21.47 -6.81
CA VAL A 296 13.92 -22.17 -5.89
C VAL A 296 14.72 -23.12 -5.03
N ILE A 297 14.47 -23.09 -3.72
CA ILE A 297 14.98 -24.06 -2.75
C ILE A 297 13.76 -24.88 -2.31
N ASN A 298 13.76 -26.18 -2.60
CA ASN A 298 12.73 -27.12 -2.15
C ASN A 298 13.20 -27.90 -0.93
#